data_AF-A0A9D7G7R1-F1
#
_entry.id   AF-A0A9D7G7R1-F1
#
_cell.length_a   1.000
_cell.length_b   1.000
_cell.length_c   1.000
_cell.angle_alpha   90.00
_cell.angle_beta   90.00
_cell.angle_gamma   90.00
#
_symmetry.space_group_name_H-M   'P 1'
#
loop_
_entity.id
_entity.type
_entity.pdbx_description
1 polymer ?
#
loop_
_entity_poly.entity_id
_entity_poly.type
_entity_poly.pdbx_seq_one_letter_code
_entity_poly.pdbx_strand_id
1 'polypeptide(L)'
;MLPAYGTNARVLKSGNYCLWAGDVTDDGTVRYVGNNNDRDPILVAIGGSTPTNTVSNVYSPLDVNLDGVIKYVGANNDRDPILTTVGGSTPTNTRVQQLP
;
A
#
# COMPACT_ATOMS: atom_id res chain seq x y z
N MET A 1 9.13 -11.41 22.45
CA MET A 1 9.17 -10.72 21.14
C MET A 1 10.38 -9.82 21.12
N LEU A 2 11.33 -10.05 20.20
CA LEU A 2 12.48 -9.15 20.05
C LEU A 2 11.99 -7.77 19.56
N PRO A 3 12.60 -6.66 20.02
CA PRO A 3 12.28 -5.34 19.52
C PRO A 3 12.61 -5.24 18.04
N ALA A 4 11.73 -4.60 17.26
CA ALA A 4 12.03 -4.22 15.89
C ALA A 4 12.90 -2.96 15.91
N TYR A 5 13.77 -2.79 14.91
CA TYR A 5 14.57 -1.58 14.75
C TYR A 5 13.67 -0.41 14.32
N GLY A 6 13.92 0.79 14.87
CA GLY A 6 13.22 2.02 14.51
C GLY A 6 11.90 2.27 15.27
N THR A 7 11.21 3.33 14.88
CA THR A 7 9.98 3.82 15.55
C THR A 7 8.74 3.36 14.79
N ASN A 8 7.75 2.80 15.49
CA ASN A 8 6.51 2.28 14.90
C ASN A 8 6.73 1.31 13.73
N ALA A 9 7.84 0.55 13.73
CA ALA A 9 8.32 -0.33 12.66
C ALA A 9 7.36 -1.45 12.23
N ARG A 10 6.25 -1.65 12.95
CA ARG A 10 5.28 -2.72 12.74
C ARG A 10 3.86 -2.18 12.91
N VAL A 11 2.88 -2.93 12.39
CA VAL A 11 1.45 -2.71 12.61
C VAL A 11 0.86 -3.88 13.40
N LEU A 12 0.00 -3.61 14.38
CA LEU A 12 -0.73 -4.65 15.09
C LEU A 12 -2.01 -4.99 14.33
N LYS A 13 -2.16 -6.24 13.88
CA LYS A 13 -3.35 -6.76 13.20
C LYS A 13 -3.76 -8.09 13.83
N SER A 14 -4.98 -8.15 14.34
CA SER A 14 -5.56 -9.35 14.95
C SER A 14 -4.66 -10.00 16.00
N GLY A 15 -3.98 -9.18 16.83
CA GLY A 15 -3.08 -9.65 17.89
C GLY A 15 -1.65 -9.97 17.43
N ASN A 16 -1.37 -9.97 16.12
CA ASN A 16 -0.04 -10.22 15.57
C ASN A 16 0.61 -8.93 15.07
N TYR A 17 1.91 -8.80 15.27
CA TYR A 17 2.68 -7.70 14.69
C TYR A 17 3.15 -8.06 13.29
N CYS A 18 2.76 -7.24 12.31
CA CYS A 18 3.08 -7.42 10.89
C CYS A 18 3.93 -6.24 10.38
N LEU A 19 4.50 -6.40 9.18
CA LEU A 19 5.06 -5.30 8.40
C LEU A 19 3.94 -4.38 7.88
N TRP A 20 4.30 -3.18 7.47
CA TRP A 20 3.37 -2.26 6.82
C TRP A 20 3.05 -2.73 5.40
N ALA A 21 1.83 -2.46 4.94
CA ALA A 21 1.42 -2.74 3.57
C ALA A 21 1.56 -1.49 2.69
N GLY A 22 1.62 -1.68 1.37
CA GLY A 22 1.43 -0.60 0.40
C GLY A 22 2.69 -0.08 -0.28
N ASP A 23 3.87 -0.66 -0.04
CA ASP A 23 5.04 -0.43 -0.91
C ASP A 23 4.91 -1.35 -2.12
N VAL A 24 4.28 -0.85 -3.17
CA VAL A 24 4.05 -1.64 -4.40
C VAL A 24 5.21 -1.52 -5.37
N THR A 25 6.09 -0.54 -5.14
CA THR A 25 7.26 -0.25 -5.97
C THR A 25 8.54 -0.95 -5.49
N ASP A 26 8.51 -1.52 -4.28
CA ASP A 26 9.65 -2.16 -3.61
C ASP A 26 10.84 -1.19 -3.45
N ASP A 27 10.55 0.09 -3.25
CA ASP A 27 11.55 1.15 -3.07
C ASP A 27 11.88 1.43 -1.60
N GLY A 28 11.22 0.70 -0.69
CA GLY A 28 11.36 0.82 0.74
C GLY A 28 10.61 2.02 1.33
N THR A 29 9.75 2.70 0.59
CA THR A 29 9.04 3.89 1.05
C THR A 29 7.60 3.93 0.55
N VAL A 30 6.66 3.79 1.47
CA VAL A 30 5.25 3.97 1.14
C VAL A 30 4.92 5.46 1.02
N ARG A 31 4.38 5.89 -0.11
CA ARG A 31 3.88 7.25 -0.35
C ARG A 31 2.71 7.26 -1.30
N TYR A 32 1.71 8.09 -1.01
CA TYR A 32 0.49 8.15 -1.83
C TYR A 32 0.49 9.28 -2.87
N VAL A 33 1.20 10.37 -2.62
CA VAL A 33 1.36 11.50 -3.55
C VAL A 33 2.83 11.79 -3.81
N GLY A 34 3.10 12.59 -4.84
CA GLY A 34 4.46 12.95 -5.25
C GLY A 34 5.06 11.96 -6.25
N ASN A 35 6.32 12.19 -6.62
CA ASN A 35 7.02 11.31 -7.55
C ASN A 35 7.25 9.92 -6.93
N ASN A 36 7.20 8.87 -7.76
CA ASN A 36 7.32 7.47 -7.33
C ASN A 36 6.29 7.07 -6.26
N ASN A 37 5.05 7.55 -6.37
CA ASN A 37 4.00 7.11 -5.44
C ASN A 37 3.50 5.70 -5.77
N ASP A 38 3.00 5.01 -4.74
CA ASP A 38 2.50 3.64 -4.85
C ASP A 38 1.11 3.56 -5.51
N ARG A 39 0.42 4.69 -5.67
CA ARG A 39 -0.93 4.72 -6.25
C ARG A 39 -0.88 4.60 -7.78
N ASP A 40 0.14 5.16 -8.41
CA ASP A 40 0.18 5.32 -9.87
C ASP A 40 0.38 3.97 -10.59
N PRO A 41 1.23 3.03 -10.11
CA PRO A 41 1.29 1.68 -10.66
C PRO A 41 -0.06 0.94 -10.65
N ILE A 42 -0.87 1.13 -9.61
CA ILE A 42 -2.22 0.54 -9.51
C ILE A 42 -3.13 1.11 -10.61
N LEU A 43 -3.13 2.44 -10.79
CA LEU A 43 -3.89 3.11 -11.85
C LEU A 43 -3.47 2.64 -13.24
N VAL A 44 -2.16 2.52 -13.48
CA VAL A 44 -1.63 2.01 -14.75
C VAL A 44 -2.10 0.58 -15.02
N ALA A 45 -2.06 -0.30 -14.02
CA ALA A 45 -2.48 -1.69 -14.18
C ALA A 45 -3.96 -1.86 -14.55
N ILE A 46 -4.84 -0.98 -14.06
CA ILE A 46 -6.26 -0.98 -14.42
C ILE A 46 -6.58 -0.17 -15.70
N GLY A 47 -5.57 0.31 -16.42
CA GLY A 47 -5.76 0.99 -17.71
C GLY A 47 -5.81 2.52 -17.64
N GLY A 48 -5.24 3.12 -16.60
CA GLY A 48 -4.92 4.55 -16.54
C GLY A 48 -5.77 5.36 -15.55
N SER A 49 -5.90 6.66 -15.81
CA SER A 49 -6.44 7.63 -14.86
C SER A 49 -7.95 7.55 -14.63
N THR A 50 -8.69 6.78 -15.44
CA THR A 50 -10.12 6.51 -15.23
C THR A 50 -10.24 5.20 -14.44
N PRO A 51 -10.49 5.25 -13.12
CA PRO A 51 -10.23 4.12 -12.25
C PRO A 51 -11.42 3.16 -12.14
N THR A 52 -12.14 2.90 -13.23
CA THR A 52 -13.38 2.09 -13.21
C THR A 52 -13.15 0.62 -13.54
N ASN A 53 -12.02 0.29 -14.14
CA ASN A 53 -11.67 -1.08 -14.49
C ASN A 53 -11.07 -1.82 -13.30
N THR A 54 -11.09 -3.14 -13.40
CA THR A 54 -10.44 -4.05 -12.45
C THR A 54 -9.63 -5.10 -13.21
N VAL A 55 -8.61 -5.66 -12.55
CA VAL A 55 -7.87 -6.83 -13.04
C VAL A 55 -8.06 -7.94 -12.02
N SER A 56 -8.72 -9.03 -12.40
CA SER A 56 -9.08 -10.14 -11.49
C SER A 56 -8.25 -11.40 -11.75
N ASN A 57 -8.26 -12.32 -10.79
CA ASN A 57 -7.51 -13.59 -10.83
C ASN A 57 -5.99 -13.37 -10.93
N VAL A 58 -5.48 -12.38 -10.22
CA VAL A 58 -4.06 -12.03 -10.21
C VAL A 58 -3.49 -12.12 -8.80
N TYR A 59 -2.22 -12.48 -8.68
CA TYR A 59 -1.44 -12.29 -7.47
C TYR A 59 -0.28 -11.37 -7.83
N SER A 60 -0.28 -10.15 -7.30
CA SER A 60 0.57 -9.05 -7.76
C SER A 60 0.97 -8.16 -6.60
N PRO A 61 2.15 -7.53 -6.61
CA PRO A 61 2.47 -6.44 -5.67
C PRO A 61 1.45 -5.29 -5.69
N LEU A 62 0.68 -5.16 -6.79
CA LEU A 62 -0.35 -4.15 -6.96
C LEU A 62 -1.70 -4.54 -6.32
N ASP A 63 -1.89 -5.80 -5.96
CA ASP A 63 -3.02 -6.31 -5.18
C ASP A 63 -2.65 -6.19 -3.70
N VAL A 64 -2.82 -4.98 -3.14
CA VAL A 64 -2.28 -4.61 -1.82
C VAL A 64 -3.04 -5.28 -0.69
N ASN A 65 -4.32 -5.58 -0.92
CA ASN A 65 -5.17 -6.25 0.06
C ASN A 65 -5.11 -7.79 -0.08
N LEU A 66 -4.47 -8.32 -1.13
CA LEU A 66 -4.29 -9.74 -1.43
C LEU A 66 -5.62 -10.50 -1.65
N ASP A 67 -6.62 -9.84 -2.24
CA ASP A 67 -7.94 -10.41 -2.54
C ASP A 67 -8.06 -11.00 -3.96
N GLY A 68 -7.01 -10.89 -4.76
CA GLY A 68 -6.93 -11.39 -6.12
C GLY A 68 -7.47 -10.43 -7.18
N VAL A 69 -7.81 -9.19 -6.81
CA VAL A 69 -8.41 -8.18 -7.69
C VAL A 69 -7.76 -6.81 -7.50
N ILE A 70 -7.02 -6.35 -8.51
CA ILE A 70 -6.50 -4.99 -8.54
C ILE A 70 -7.62 -4.01 -8.92
N LYS A 71 -7.91 -3.04 -8.04
CA LYS A 71 -8.86 -1.93 -8.29
C LYS A 71 -8.58 -0.70 -7.42
N TYR A 72 -8.90 0.47 -7.95
CA TYR A 72 -8.58 1.75 -7.29
C TYR A 72 -9.78 2.41 -6.59
N VAL A 73 -11.02 2.08 -6.95
CA VAL A 73 -12.24 2.61 -6.29
C VAL A 73 -13.19 1.50 -5.89
N GLY A 74 -14.20 1.85 -5.07
CA GLY A 74 -15.17 0.90 -4.53
C GLY A 74 -14.66 0.20 -3.26
N ALA A 75 -15.46 -0.73 -2.74
CA ALA A 75 -15.11 -1.50 -1.55
C ALA A 75 -13.92 -2.43 -1.82
N ASN A 76 -13.06 -2.61 -0.81
CA ASN A 76 -11.82 -3.41 -0.89
C ASN A 76 -10.88 -2.93 -2.02
N ASN A 77 -10.74 -1.63 -2.23
CA ASN A 77 -9.75 -1.11 -3.18
C ASN A 77 -8.32 -1.22 -2.62
N ASP A 78 -7.33 -1.17 -3.49
CA ASP A 78 -5.91 -1.28 -3.14
C ASP A 78 -5.31 0.03 -2.61
N ARG A 79 -5.97 1.16 -2.86
CA ARG A 79 -5.49 2.48 -2.42
C ARG A 79 -5.67 2.71 -0.92
N ASP A 80 -6.69 2.13 -0.30
CA ASP A 80 -7.05 2.39 1.10
C ASP A 80 -6.00 1.83 2.08
N PRO A 81 -5.42 0.63 1.87
CA PRO A 81 -4.26 0.18 2.65
C PRO A 81 -3.06 1.12 2.55
N ILE A 82 -2.73 1.65 1.37
CA ILE A 82 -1.63 2.62 1.18
C ILE A 82 -1.90 3.89 1.99
N LEU A 83 -3.09 4.46 1.86
CA LEU A 83 -3.54 5.64 2.62
C LEU A 83 -3.43 5.40 4.13
N THR A 84 -3.89 4.24 4.60
CA THR A 84 -3.79 3.87 6.01
C THR A 84 -2.34 3.84 6.49
N THR A 85 -1.43 3.27 5.69
CA THR A 85 -0.01 3.18 6.06
C THR A 85 0.65 4.55 6.21
N VAL A 86 0.32 5.52 5.34
CA VAL A 86 0.87 6.89 5.37
C VAL A 86 0.15 7.84 6.31
N GLY A 87 -0.86 7.38 7.07
CA GLY A 87 -1.53 8.19 8.09
C GLY A 87 -2.89 8.78 7.69
N GLY A 88 -3.56 8.18 6.70
CA GLY A 88 -4.98 8.37 6.43
C GLY A 88 -5.31 9.51 5.47
N SER A 89 -6.28 10.34 5.83
CA SER A 89 -6.95 11.29 4.93
C SER A 89 -6.13 12.51 4.52
N THR A 90 -4.95 12.72 5.13
CA THR A 90 -3.98 13.74 4.73
C THR A 90 -2.73 13.04 4.20
N PRO A 91 -2.71 12.63 2.92
CA PRO A 91 -1.73 11.69 2.40
C PRO A 91 -0.39 12.35 2.01
N THR A 92 0.04 13.38 2.73
CA THR A 92 1.30 14.10 2.46
C THR A 92 2.52 13.46 3.13
N ASN A 93 2.28 12.53 4.05
CA ASN A 93 3.36 11.83 4.73
C ASN A 93 3.91 10.71 3.84
N THR A 94 5.16 10.35 4.09
CA THR A 94 5.80 9.15 3.57
C THR A 94 6.21 8.26 4.72
N ARG A 95 6.31 6.95 4.48
CA ARG A 95 6.74 5.99 5.49
C ARG A 95 7.87 5.12 4.95
N VAL A 96 9.08 5.41 5.44
CA VAL A 96 10.32 4.73 5.03
C VAL A 96 10.56 3.50 5.89
N GLN A 97 10.94 2.39 5.25
CA GLN A 97 11.35 1.15 5.90
C GLN A 97 12.42 1.39 6.98
N GLN A 98 12.43 0.53 7.99
CA GLN A 98 13.36 0.65 9.12
C GLN A 98 14.37 -0.49 9.05
N LEU A 99 15.62 -0.18 8.71
CA LEU A 99 16.74 -1.11 8.62
C LEU A 99 17.78 -0.78 9.71
N PRO A 100 18.39 -1.77 10.39
CA PRO A 100 19.43 -1.56 11.41
C PRO A 100 20.64 -0.75 10.93
#